data_AF-A0A2N2T6W6-F1
#
_entry.id   AF-A0A2N2T6W6-F1
#
_cell.length_a   1.000
_cell.length_b   1.000
_cell.length_c   1.000
_cell.angle_alpha   90.00
_cell.angle_beta   90.00
_cell.angle_gamma   90.00
#
_symmetry.space_group_name_H-M   'P 1'
#
loop_
_entity.id
_entity.type
_entity.pdbx_description
1 polymer ?
#
loop_
_entity_poly.entity_id
_entity_poly.type
_entity_poly.pdbx_seq_one_letter_code
_entity_poly.pdbx_strand_id
1 'polypeptide(L)'
;MLGTHDDLLACAATLCGKTIEEVKKMAVTLGLRANGPFYMDEKLFRKILFNLSNLAVSDYKDFKSVAALPDVCVLCVDYDADETCRHVVFHHVRGTPEIPAFSYVIDVGNWIESKQQITTDFSHLRIDVKVAWYLEITQRQNPAGTKGK
;
A
#
# COMPACT_ATOMS: atom_id res chain seq x y z
N MET A 1 15.86 4.66 -17.51
CA MET A 1 15.13 4.40 -16.25
C MET A 1 14.65 2.95 -16.34
N LEU A 2 15.29 2.02 -15.62
CA LEU A 2 14.89 0.60 -15.58
C LEU A 2 13.66 0.50 -14.66
N GLY A 3 12.51 0.93 -15.16
CA GLY A 3 11.26 0.97 -14.40
C GLY A 3 10.75 -0.45 -14.14
N THR A 4 11.06 -0.99 -12.97
CA THR A 4 10.27 -2.07 -12.37
C THR A 4 9.14 -1.37 -11.61
N HIS A 5 7.94 -1.35 -12.20
CA HIS A 5 6.70 -0.93 -11.53
C HIS A 5 6.41 -1.91 -10.38
N ASP A 6 7.07 -1.69 -9.24
CA ASP A 6 7.20 -2.64 -8.14
C ASP A 6 6.72 -2.04 -6.81
N ASP A 7 6.16 -0.83 -6.83
CA ASP A 7 5.67 -0.13 -5.65
C ASP A 7 4.47 -0.84 -5.01
N LEU A 8 3.46 -1.27 -5.77
CA LEU A 8 2.38 -2.09 -5.22
C LEU A 8 2.87 -3.46 -4.72
N LEU A 9 3.88 -4.07 -5.36
CA LEU A 9 4.47 -5.34 -4.89
C LEU A 9 5.24 -5.11 -3.58
N ALA A 10 5.96 -4.00 -3.46
CA ALA A 10 6.64 -3.62 -2.23
C ALA A 10 5.64 -3.23 -1.12
N CYS A 11 4.55 -2.53 -1.44
CA CYS A 11 3.44 -2.30 -0.50
C CYS A 11 2.86 -3.63 -0.01
N ALA A 12 2.68 -4.62 -0.90
CA ALA A 12 2.21 -5.95 -0.51
C ALA A 12 3.19 -6.65 0.43
N ALA A 13 4.49 -6.54 0.16
CA ALA A 13 5.56 -7.09 1.01
C ALA A 13 5.50 -6.47 2.41
N THR A 14 5.41 -5.13 2.49
CA THR A 14 5.25 -4.38 3.74
C THR A 14 3.99 -4.80 4.51
N LEU A 15 2.83 -4.85 3.85
CA LEU A 15 1.55 -5.16 4.49
C LEU A 15 1.46 -6.62 4.96
N CYS A 16 2.06 -7.55 4.22
CA CYS A 16 2.00 -8.97 4.57
C CYS A 16 3.14 -9.42 5.50
N GLY A 17 4.11 -8.56 5.80
CA GLY A 17 5.34 -8.96 6.51
C GLY A 17 6.13 -10.02 5.74
N LYS A 18 6.24 -9.85 4.41
CA LYS A 18 6.88 -10.79 3.49
C LYS A 18 8.05 -10.15 2.76
N THR A 19 8.93 -10.97 2.22
CA THR A 19 9.97 -10.50 1.30
C THR A 19 9.39 -10.18 -0.07
N ILE A 20 10.05 -9.28 -0.82
CA ILE A 20 9.65 -8.98 -2.20
C ILE A 20 9.67 -10.22 -3.11
N GLU A 21 10.58 -11.16 -2.84
CA GLU A 21 10.70 -12.44 -3.58
C GLU A 21 9.47 -13.33 -3.37
N GLU A 22 8.99 -13.46 -2.13
CA GLU A 22 7.77 -14.22 -1.81
C GLU A 22 6.55 -13.60 -2.50
N VAL A 23 6.42 -12.28 -2.46
CA VAL A 23 5.32 -11.56 -3.10
C VAL A 23 5.38 -11.71 -4.62
N LYS A 24 6.56 -11.54 -5.23
CA LYS A 24 6.74 -11.71 -6.68
C LYS A 24 6.43 -13.14 -7.12
N LYS A 25 6.86 -14.15 -6.36
CA LYS A 25 6.53 -15.56 -6.64
C LYS A 25 5.02 -15.80 -6.62
N MET A 26 4.31 -15.22 -5.64
CA MET A 26 2.86 -15.28 -5.59
C MET A 26 2.21 -14.57 -6.78
N ALA A 27 2.68 -13.37 -7.11
CA ALA A 27 2.19 -12.61 -8.26
C ALA A 27 2.33 -13.41 -9.56
N VAL A 28 3.46 -14.07 -9.77
CA VAL A 28 3.69 -14.93 -10.94
C VAL A 28 2.74 -16.12 -10.98
N THR A 29 2.51 -16.76 -9.82
CA THR A 29 1.52 -17.84 -9.69
C THR A 29 0.11 -17.38 -10.04
N LEU A 30 -0.21 -16.12 -9.76
CA LEU A 30 -1.51 -15.48 -10.04
C LEU A 30 -1.61 -14.86 -11.43
N GLY A 31 -0.59 -15.03 -12.28
CA GLY A 31 -0.62 -14.64 -13.69
C GLY A 31 0.24 -13.44 -14.06
N LEU A 32 1.02 -12.86 -13.14
CA LEU A 32 2.07 -11.91 -13.49
C LEU A 32 3.14 -12.63 -14.32
N ARG A 33 3.67 -11.99 -15.36
CA ARG A 33 4.82 -12.56 -16.09
C ARG A 33 6.05 -12.58 -15.17
N ALA A 34 7.01 -13.47 -15.43
CA ALA A 34 8.22 -13.58 -14.60
C ALA A 34 9.24 -12.46 -14.86
N ASN A 35 9.31 -11.93 -16.09
CA ASN A 35 10.21 -10.84 -16.52
C ASN A 35 9.47 -9.71 -17.24
N GLY A 36 9.86 -8.45 -16.95
CA GLY A 36 9.10 -7.23 -17.27
C GLY A 36 9.25 -6.72 -18.71
N PRO A 37 8.60 -5.58 -19.04
CA PRO A 37 7.84 -4.70 -18.13
C PRO A 37 6.48 -5.30 -17.74
N PHE A 38 6.00 -4.94 -16.55
CA PHE A 38 4.67 -5.34 -16.07
C PHE A 38 3.87 -4.14 -15.63
N TYR A 39 2.56 -4.27 -15.77
CA TYR A 39 1.57 -3.45 -15.10
C TYR A 39 0.85 -4.35 -14.10
N MET A 40 0.72 -3.88 -12.86
CA MET A 40 -0.07 -4.56 -11.83
C MET A 40 -1.24 -3.68 -11.45
N ASP A 41 -2.45 -4.22 -11.60
CA ASP A 41 -3.68 -3.56 -11.18
C ASP A 41 -4.04 -3.91 -9.73
N GLU A 42 -5.04 -3.22 -9.19
CA GLU A 42 -5.57 -3.44 -7.85
C GLU A 42 -6.17 -4.85 -7.68
N LYS A 43 -6.62 -5.48 -8.78
CA LYS A 43 -7.20 -6.83 -8.75
C LYS A 43 -6.14 -7.88 -8.47
N LEU A 44 -4.99 -7.81 -9.14
CA LEU A 44 -3.86 -8.69 -8.86
C LEU A 44 -3.29 -8.41 -7.47
N PHE A 45 -3.13 -7.14 -7.09
CA PHE A 45 -2.71 -6.75 -5.74
C PHE A 45 -3.63 -7.35 -4.65
N ARG A 46 -4.96 -7.25 -4.80
CA ARG A 46 -5.94 -7.87 -3.90
C ARG A 46 -5.76 -9.39 -3.80
N LYS A 47 -5.56 -10.08 -4.92
CA LYS A 47 -5.34 -11.53 -4.92
C LYS A 47 -4.05 -11.91 -4.20
N ILE A 48 -2.98 -11.13 -4.37
CA ILE A 48 -1.71 -11.35 -3.67
C ILE A 48 -1.90 -11.25 -2.15
N LEU A 49 -2.50 -10.17 -1.66
CA LEU A 49 -2.75 -9.98 -0.23
C LEU A 49 -3.65 -11.07 0.34
N PHE A 50 -4.69 -11.49 -0.41
CA PHE A 50 -5.58 -12.57 -0.03
C PHE A 50 -4.84 -13.91 0.18
N ASN A 51 -3.83 -14.20 -0.64
CA ASN A 51 -3.09 -15.47 -0.57
C ASN A 51 -1.93 -15.44 0.44
N LEU A 52 -1.42 -14.27 0.81
CA LEU A 52 -0.23 -14.13 1.68
C LEU A 52 -0.54 -13.68 3.11
N SER A 53 -1.74 -13.16 3.38
CA SER A 53 -2.13 -12.58 4.67
C SER A 53 -3.61 -12.77 4.94
N ASN A 54 -4.11 -12.34 6.10
CA ASN A 54 -5.54 -12.24 6.39
C ASN A 54 -6.14 -10.88 5.98
N LEU A 55 -5.48 -10.09 5.13
CA LEU A 55 -5.95 -8.76 4.74
C LEU A 55 -6.96 -8.82 3.58
N ALA A 56 -7.85 -7.83 3.52
CA ALA A 56 -8.74 -7.52 2.40
C ALA A 56 -8.41 -6.12 1.88
N VAL A 57 -8.66 -5.93 0.58
CA VAL A 57 -8.37 -4.70 -0.16
C VAL A 57 -9.64 -4.23 -0.85
N SER A 58 -10.02 -2.96 -0.67
CA SER A 58 -11.13 -2.36 -1.43
C SER A 58 -10.78 -2.18 -2.91
N ASP A 59 -11.75 -1.72 -3.72
CA ASP A 59 -11.42 -1.03 -4.98
C ASP A 59 -10.83 0.35 -4.68
N TYR A 60 -10.28 1.03 -5.69
CA TYR A 60 -9.80 2.41 -5.53
C TYR A 60 -10.95 3.33 -5.10
N LYS A 61 -10.67 4.15 -4.09
CA LYS A 61 -11.57 5.16 -3.56
C LYS A 61 -10.96 6.55 -3.73
N ASP A 62 -11.80 7.55 -3.97
CA ASP A 62 -11.35 8.93 -4.09
C ASP A 62 -10.72 9.45 -2.80
N PHE A 63 -9.55 10.07 -2.89
CA PHE A 63 -8.98 10.84 -1.80
C PHE A 63 -9.80 12.13 -1.56
N LYS A 64 -10.10 12.43 -0.28
CA LYS A 64 -10.80 13.68 0.11
C LYS A 64 -9.94 14.56 1.00
N SER A 65 -9.24 13.96 1.96
CA SER A 65 -8.24 14.60 2.82
C SER A 65 -7.51 13.51 3.60
N VAL A 66 -6.36 13.85 4.19
CA VAL A 66 -5.63 12.92 5.08
C VAL A 66 -6.50 12.49 6.26
N ALA A 67 -7.28 13.40 6.83
CA ALA A 67 -8.17 13.11 7.96
C ALA A 67 -9.34 12.17 7.61
N ALA A 68 -9.67 12.02 6.33
CA ALA A 68 -10.72 11.12 5.84
C ALA A 68 -10.20 9.73 5.44
N LEU A 69 -8.89 9.50 5.54
CA LEU A 69 -8.31 8.19 5.24
C LEU A 69 -8.66 7.16 6.33
N PRO A 70 -8.77 5.87 5.96
CA PRO A 70 -8.95 4.80 6.93
C PRO A 70 -7.67 4.59 7.76
N ASP A 71 -7.75 3.71 8.78
CA ASP A 71 -6.59 3.39 9.61
C ASP A 71 -5.40 2.90 8.78
N VAL A 72 -5.63 2.04 7.79
CA VAL A 72 -4.57 1.56 6.89
C VAL A 72 -5.04 1.63 5.44
N CYS A 73 -4.24 2.22 4.57
CA CYS A 73 -4.47 2.18 3.14
C CYS A 73 -3.16 2.18 2.34
N VAL A 74 -3.26 1.80 1.08
CA VAL A 74 -2.24 2.13 0.08
C VAL A 74 -2.70 3.38 -0.66
N LEU A 75 -1.91 4.45 -0.61
CA LEU A 75 -2.19 5.71 -1.28
C LEU A 75 -1.49 5.75 -2.64
N CYS A 76 -2.24 6.10 -3.69
CA CYS A 76 -1.70 6.49 -4.99
C CYS A 76 -1.35 7.98 -4.92
N VAL A 77 -0.06 8.28 -5.08
CA VAL A 77 0.57 9.59 -4.93
C VAL A 77 1.39 9.91 -6.17
N ASP A 78 1.79 11.16 -6.34
CA ASP A 78 2.64 11.59 -7.45
C ASP A 78 2.03 11.34 -8.83
N TYR A 79 0.70 11.29 -8.96
CA TYR A 79 0.00 11.06 -10.23
C TYR A 79 0.37 12.10 -11.30
N ASP A 80 0.89 11.65 -12.44
CA ASP A 80 1.46 12.51 -13.49
C ASP A 80 0.67 12.53 -14.81
N ALA A 81 1.20 13.27 -15.79
CA ALA A 81 0.55 13.46 -17.08
C ALA A 81 0.53 12.20 -17.95
N ASP A 82 1.37 11.21 -17.63
CA ASP A 82 1.42 9.91 -18.31
C ASP A 82 0.47 8.89 -17.65
N GLU A 83 -0.44 9.37 -16.79
CA GLU A 83 -1.41 8.59 -16.05
C GLU A 83 -0.77 7.53 -15.12
N THR A 84 0.45 7.80 -14.66
CA THR A 84 1.16 6.93 -13.72
C THR A 84 1.12 7.49 -12.31
N CYS A 85 1.09 6.63 -11.30
CA CYS A 85 1.30 7.04 -9.91
C CYS A 85 2.25 6.10 -9.19
N ARG A 86 2.72 6.59 -8.04
CA ARG A 86 3.45 5.82 -7.03
C ARG A 86 2.52 5.40 -5.91
N HIS A 87 2.84 4.29 -5.26
CA HIS A 87 2.10 3.76 -4.13
C HIS A 87 2.93 3.83 -2.86
N VAL A 88 2.30 4.30 -1.78
CA VAL A 88 2.87 4.31 -0.42
C VAL A 88 1.88 3.68 0.55
N VAL A 89 2.37 3.06 1.62
CA VAL A 89 1.50 2.57 2.69
C VAL A 89 1.25 3.69 3.68
N PHE A 90 0.00 4.03 3.95
CA PHE A 90 -0.41 4.95 5.00
C PHE A 90 -0.94 4.18 6.21
N HIS A 91 -0.58 4.65 7.40
CA HIS A 91 -1.12 4.15 8.66
C HIS A 91 -1.47 5.32 9.58
N HIS A 92 -2.73 5.39 9.99
CA HIS A 92 -3.20 6.19 11.10
C HIS A 92 -3.21 5.36 12.38
N VAL A 93 -2.36 5.74 13.32
CA VAL A 93 -2.31 5.18 14.66
C VAL A 93 -3.33 5.92 15.51
N ARG A 94 -4.36 5.20 15.95
CA ARG A 94 -5.35 5.72 16.88
C ARG A 94 -4.69 6.05 18.21
N GLY A 95 -5.07 7.17 18.80
CA GLY A 95 -4.54 7.61 20.07
C GLY A 95 -4.94 6.69 21.23
N THR A 96 -4.08 6.63 22.24
CA THR A 96 -4.37 6.09 23.56
C THR A 96 -4.43 7.25 24.57
N PRO A 97 -4.81 7.02 25.83
CA PRO A 97 -4.73 8.08 26.85
C PRO A 97 -3.31 8.66 27.03
N GLU A 98 -2.27 7.89 26.68
CA GLU A 98 -0.86 8.26 26.86
C GLU A 98 -0.22 8.82 25.58
N ILE A 99 -0.72 8.41 24.41
CA ILE A 99 -0.11 8.72 23.11
C ILE A 99 -1.17 9.35 22.20
N PRO A 100 -0.99 10.61 21.74
CA PRO A 100 -1.92 11.23 20.82
C PRO A 100 -1.95 10.46 19.50
N ALA A 101 -3.10 10.50 18.82
CA ALA A 101 -3.23 9.91 17.49
C ALA A 101 -2.28 10.60 16.50
N PHE A 102 -1.70 9.83 15.58
CA PHE A 102 -0.83 10.36 14.53
C PHE A 102 -0.92 9.49 13.28
N SER A 103 -0.49 10.03 12.15
CA SER A 103 -0.41 9.30 10.89
C SER A 103 1.00 9.35 10.34
N TYR A 104 1.41 8.28 9.68
CA TYR A 104 2.67 8.22 8.96
C TYR A 104 2.50 7.45 7.65
N VAL A 105 3.45 7.64 6.75
CA VAL A 105 3.57 6.88 5.51
C VAL A 105 4.83 6.02 5.55
N ILE A 106 4.78 4.89 4.85
CA ILE A 106 5.92 4.07 4.48
C ILE A 106 6.05 4.17 2.96
N ASP A 107 7.04 4.94 2.51
CA ASP A 107 7.41 5.01 1.10
C ASP A 107 8.34 3.85 0.75
N VAL A 108 7.87 3.00 -0.14
CA VAL A 108 8.54 1.76 -0.54
C VAL A 108 9.55 1.97 -1.68
N GLY A 109 9.63 3.19 -2.21
CA GLY A 109 10.60 3.54 -3.26
C GLY A 109 12.03 3.41 -2.77
N ASN A 110 12.83 2.55 -3.41
CA ASN A 110 14.24 2.38 -3.04
C ASN A 110 15.12 3.61 -3.35
N TRP A 111 14.61 4.53 -4.17
CA TRP A 111 15.25 5.79 -4.57
C TRP A 111 14.92 6.95 -3.62
N ILE A 112 14.07 6.71 -2.62
CA ILE A 112 13.64 7.71 -1.65
C ILE A 112 14.66 7.80 -0.52
N GLU A 113 14.96 9.03 -0.07
CA GLU A 113 15.89 9.23 1.03
C GLU A 113 15.37 8.57 2.30
N SER A 114 16.26 7.99 3.12
CA SER A 114 15.86 7.26 4.34
C SER A 114 14.98 8.08 5.30
N LYS A 115 15.16 9.41 5.34
CA LYS A 115 14.34 10.32 6.17
C LYS A 115 12.88 10.46 5.70
N GLN A 116 12.62 10.10 4.45
CA GLN A 116 11.29 10.16 3.81
C GLN A 116 10.63 8.78 3.72
N GLN A 117 11.40 7.69 3.89
CA GLN A 117 10.88 6.31 3.80
C GLN A 117 9.84 5.99 4.88
N ILE A 118 10.02 6.46 6.11
CA ILE A 118 9.01 6.34 7.18
C ILE A 118 8.89 7.70 7.84
N THR A 119 7.79 8.41 7.57
CA THR A 119 7.67 9.81 8.00
C THR A 119 6.23 10.23 8.27
N THR A 120 6.08 11.19 9.17
CA THR A 120 4.84 11.93 9.44
C THR A 120 4.75 13.21 8.59
N ASP A 121 5.82 13.57 7.88
CA ASP A 121 5.89 14.72 6.97
C ASP A 121 5.55 14.29 5.54
N PHE A 122 4.35 14.67 5.09
CA PHE A 122 3.84 14.33 3.76
C PHE A 122 4.19 15.36 2.68
N SER A 123 4.96 16.42 3.00
CA SER A 123 5.25 17.52 2.06
C SER A 123 6.04 17.09 0.81
N HIS A 124 6.75 15.97 0.91
CA HIS A 124 7.50 15.38 -0.21
C HIS A 124 6.64 14.56 -1.17
N LEU A 125 5.38 14.27 -0.81
CA LEU A 125 4.43 13.53 -1.63
C LEU A 125 3.48 14.50 -2.32
N ARG A 126 3.30 14.38 -3.63
CA ARG A 126 2.22 15.09 -4.32
C ARG A 126 0.91 14.31 -4.12
N ILE A 127 0.15 14.73 -3.10
CA ILE A 127 -1.19 14.22 -2.79
C ILE A 127 -2.21 15.32 -3.08
N ASP A 128 -3.01 15.15 -4.13
CA ASP A 128 -4.04 16.13 -4.54
C ASP A 128 -5.41 15.44 -4.63
N VAL A 129 -6.43 16.05 -4.01
CA VAL A 129 -7.82 15.58 -4.02
C VAL A 129 -8.42 15.36 -5.41
N LYS A 130 -7.83 15.95 -6.46
CA LYS A 130 -8.26 15.78 -7.85
C LYS A 130 -7.67 14.53 -8.52
N VAL A 131 -6.55 14.02 -8.03
CA VAL A 131 -5.75 12.99 -8.73
C VAL A 131 -5.16 11.93 -7.79
N ALA A 132 -5.64 11.86 -6.55
CA ALA A 132 -5.23 10.86 -5.58
C ALA A 132 -6.39 9.91 -5.27
N TRP A 133 -6.03 8.64 -5.16
CA TRP A 133 -6.92 7.56 -4.78
C TRP A 133 -6.26 6.68 -3.74
N TYR A 134 -7.04 5.81 -3.12
CA TYR A 134 -6.51 4.86 -2.15
C TYR A 134 -7.20 3.50 -2.21
N LEU A 135 -6.45 2.48 -1.83
CA LEU A 135 -6.95 1.14 -1.55
C LEU A 135 -7.02 0.96 -0.04
N GLU A 136 -8.23 0.85 0.52
CA GLU A 136 -8.40 0.59 1.94
C GLU A 136 -8.00 -0.85 2.27
N ILE A 137 -7.23 -0.99 3.36
CA ILE A 137 -6.77 -2.28 3.86
C ILE A 137 -7.50 -2.59 5.16
N THR A 138 -8.15 -3.75 5.22
CA THR A 138 -8.87 -4.23 6.40
C THR A 138 -8.48 -5.66 6.74
N GLN A 139 -8.71 -6.08 7.99
CA GLN A 139 -8.59 -7.48 8.34
C GLN A 139 -9.83 -8.25 7.90
N ARG A 140 -9.63 -9.37 7.21
CA ARG A 140 -10.70 -10.35 6.97
C ARG A 140 -11.04 -11.05 8.28
N GLN A 141 -12.31 -11.35 8.47
CA GLN A 141 -12.72 -12.28 9.51
C GLN A 141 -12.01 -13.61 9.28
N ASN A 142 -11.26 -14.07 10.28
CA ASN A 142 -10.55 -15.33 10.20
C ASN A 142 -11.60 -16.47 10.15
N PRO A 143 -11.58 -17.37 9.15
CA PRO A 143 -12.51 -18.50 9.13
C PRO A 143 -12.32 -19.44 10.34
N ALA A 144 -11.11 -19.45 10.91
CA ALA A 144 -10.82 -20.06 12.20
C ALA A 144 -10.94 -19.00 13.31
N GLY A 145 -12.15 -18.83 13.83
CA GLY A 145 -12.39 -17.97 14.99
C GLY A 145 -11.72 -18.50 16.26
N THR A 146 -10.42 -18.31 16.41
CA THR A 146 -9.79 -18.35 17.72
C THR A 146 -9.78 -16.93 18.25
N LYS A 147 -10.72 -16.63 19.16
CA LYS A 147 -10.62 -15.45 20.02
C LYS A 147 -9.28 -15.54 20.74
N GLY A 148 -8.35 -14.64 20.42
CA GLY A 148 -7.17 -14.44 21.25
C GLY A 148 -7.62 -14.15 22.67
N LYS A 149 -7.08 -14.90 23.63
CA LYS A 149 -7.25 -14.64 25.05
C LYS A 149 -6.62 -13.31 25.43
#